data_AF-A0A0N9I6Z4-F1
#
_entry.id   AF-A0A0N9I6Z4-F1
#
_cell.length_a   1.000
_cell.length_b   1.000
_cell.length_c   1.000
_cell.angle_alpha   90.00
_cell.angle_beta   90.00
_cell.angle_gamma   90.00
#
_symmetry.space_group_name_H-M   'P 1'
#
loop_
_entity.id
_entity.type
_entity.pdbx_description
1 polymer ?
#
loop_
_entity_poly.entity_id
_entity_poly.type
_entity_poly.pdbx_seq_one_letter_code
_entity_poly.pdbx_strand_id
1 'polypeptide(L)'
;MRTVAAESGVSPAQVQYYFRTKTELVRAAFEHSGEQFLADLRAVEGERSIDWLHHLVDVWLPLDERREQRARVWLAYAATAAIDSDLATHSAEVDAELTGVLAAELSELGCLAPQRSAAQLLALIDGVTLRMLTLPMTDRASCVAEVLTPFLRSLIP
;
A
#
# COMPACT_ATOMS: atom_id res chain seq x y z
N MET A 1 -21.81 -1.07 6.43
CA MET A 1 -22.76 -2.19 6.31
C MET A 1 -23.87 -1.92 5.29
N ARG A 2 -24.76 -0.94 5.48
CA ARG A 2 -25.86 -0.68 4.52
C ARG A 2 -25.38 -0.33 3.11
N THR A 3 -24.38 0.55 2.99
CA THR A 3 -23.78 0.90 1.69
C THR A 3 -23.17 -0.33 1.01
N VAL A 4 -22.38 -1.12 1.73
CA VAL A 4 -21.79 -2.37 1.21
C VAL A 4 -22.87 -3.33 0.73
N ALA A 5 -23.95 -3.51 1.51
CA ALA A 5 -25.07 -4.35 1.12
C ALA A 5 -25.71 -3.89 -0.19
N ALA A 6 -25.95 -2.58 -0.34
CA ALA A 6 -26.51 -2.00 -1.55
C ALA A 6 -25.58 -2.20 -2.77
N GLU A 7 -24.29 -1.90 -2.63
CA GLU A 7 -23.29 -2.04 -3.71
C GLU A 7 -23.04 -3.51 -4.09
N SER A 8 -23.14 -4.44 -3.13
CA SER A 8 -22.92 -5.87 -3.35
C SER A 8 -24.19 -6.64 -3.72
N GLY A 9 -25.36 -5.98 -3.80
CA GLY A 9 -26.64 -6.62 -4.13
C GLY A 9 -27.13 -7.65 -3.09
N VAL A 10 -26.63 -7.58 -1.86
CA VAL A 10 -26.99 -8.49 -0.76
C VAL A 10 -27.75 -7.76 0.34
N SER A 11 -28.39 -8.51 1.24
CA SER A 11 -29.07 -7.90 2.38
C SER A 11 -28.07 -7.37 3.43
N PRO A 12 -28.41 -6.30 4.19
CA PRO A 12 -27.59 -5.88 5.33
C PRO A 12 -27.37 -6.98 6.37
N ALA A 13 -28.35 -7.87 6.55
CA ALA A 13 -28.24 -9.01 7.46
C ALA A 13 -27.18 -10.02 6.98
N GLN A 14 -27.09 -10.25 5.67
CA GLN A 14 -26.06 -11.11 5.09
C GLN A 14 -24.65 -10.51 5.26
N VAL A 15 -24.49 -9.19 5.09
CA VAL A 15 -23.19 -8.53 5.38
C VAL A 15 -22.84 -8.66 6.87
N GLN A 16 -23.82 -8.46 7.76
CA GLN A 16 -23.62 -8.60 9.22
C GLN A 16 -23.34 -10.03 9.68
N TYR A 17 -23.80 -11.03 8.92
CA TYR A 17 -23.48 -12.43 9.17
C TYR A 17 -21.98 -12.69 8.99
N TYR A 18 -21.34 -12.08 7.99
CA TYR A 18 -19.89 -12.21 7.74
C TYR A 18 -19.04 -11.23 8.55
N PHE A 19 -19.52 -10.00 8.74
CA PHE A 19 -18.79 -8.93 9.41
C PHE A 19 -19.65 -8.30 10.49
N ARG A 20 -19.37 -8.61 11.74
CA ARG A 20 -20.12 -8.12 12.90
C ARG A 20 -19.85 -6.65 13.16
N THR A 21 -18.65 -6.17 12.81
CA THR A 21 -18.24 -4.77 13.03
C THR A 21 -17.69 -4.13 11.76
N LYS A 22 -17.67 -2.79 11.73
CA LYS A 22 -17.01 -2.04 10.65
C LYS A 22 -15.50 -2.34 10.63
N THR A 23 -14.89 -2.51 11.80
CA THR A 23 -13.49 -2.89 11.97
C THR A 23 -13.18 -4.21 11.29
N GLU A 24 -14.00 -5.25 11.53
CA GLU A 24 -13.85 -6.57 10.88
C GLU A 24 -13.97 -6.47 9.36
N LEU A 25 -14.95 -5.72 8.85
CA LEU A 25 -15.12 -5.49 7.42
C LEU A 25 -13.88 -4.81 6.80
N VAL A 26 -13.38 -3.75 7.44
CA VAL A 26 -12.21 -3.00 6.95
C VAL A 26 -10.95 -3.86 6.98
N ARG A 27 -10.74 -4.65 8.04
CA ARG A 27 -9.64 -5.60 8.13
C ARG A 27 -9.70 -6.64 7.00
N ALA A 28 -10.86 -7.25 6.77
CA ALA A 28 -11.02 -8.22 5.69
C ALA A 28 -10.82 -7.61 4.30
N ALA A 29 -11.29 -6.38 4.07
CA ALA A 29 -11.05 -5.67 2.82
C ALA A 29 -9.56 -5.36 2.61
N PHE A 30 -8.83 -5.01 3.69
CA PHE A 30 -7.40 -4.78 3.65
C PHE A 30 -6.63 -6.06 3.34
N GLU A 31 -6.94 -7.18 4.01
CA GLU A 31 -6.33 -8.49 3.73
C GLU A 31 -6.52 -8.89 2.27
N HIS A 32 -7.74 -8.78 1.75
CA HIS A 32 -8.03 -9.08 0.35
C HIS A 32 -7.29 -8.14 -0.62
N SER A 33 -7.17 -6.85 -0.29
CA SER A 33 -6.38 -5.90 -1.08
C SER A 33 -4.89 -6.25 -1.06
N GLY A 34 -4.39 -6.78 0.07
CA GLY A 34 -3.04 -7.30 0.24
C GLY A 34 -2.76 -8.50 -0.67
N GLU A 35 -3.70 -9.43 -0.81
CA GLU A 35 -3.56 -10.57 -1.74
C GLU A 35 -3.37 -10.11 -3.19
N GLN A 36 -4.16 -9.13 -3.62
CA GLN A 36 -4.06 -8.53 -4.96
C GLN A 36 -2.73 -7.79 -5.14
N PHE A 37 -2.31 -7.05 -4.11
CA PHE A 37 -1.04 -6.34 -4.11
C PHE A 37 0.14 -7.31 -4.23
N LEU A 38 0.16 -8.39 -3.45
CA LEU A 38 1.19 -9.43 -3.54
C LEU A 38 1.19 -10.14 -4.90
N ALA A 39 0.03 -10.30 -5.53
CA ALA A 39 -0.06 -10.84 -6.89
C ALA A 39 0.58 -9.91 -7.92
N ASP A 40 0.36 -8.60 -7.81
CA ASP A 40 0.99 -7.61 -8.67
C ASP A 40 2.51 -7.54 -8.45
N LEU A 41 2.98 -7.60 -7.19
CA LEU A 41 4.41 -7.62 -6.89
C LEU A 41 5.11 -8.82 -7.53
N ARG A 42 4.49 -10.01 -7.48
CA ARG A 42 5.03 -11.21 -8.13
C ARG A 42 5.11 -11.10 -9.65
N ALA A 43 4.30 -10.23 -10.26
CA ALA A 43 4.32 -9.98 -11.69
C ALA A 43 5.39 -8.95 -12.11
N VAL A 44 6.09 -8.32 -11.17
CA VAL A 44 7.23 -7.43 -11.46
C VAL A 44 8.44 -8.28 -11.82
N GLU A 45 8.64 -8.47 -13.12
CA GLU A 45 9.77 -9.21 -13.68
C GLU A 45 11.00 -8.29 -13.88
N GLY A 46 12.18 -8.89 -14.00
CA GLY A 46 13.43 -8.19 -14.33
C GLY A 46 14.55 -8.39 -13.31
N GLU A 47 15.75 -7.99 -13.70
CA GLU A 47 16.92 -7.98 -12.83
C GLU A 47 16.80 -6.87 -11.78
N ARG A 48 17.30 -7.16 -10.57
CA ARG A 48 17.35 -6.18 -9.47
C ARG A 48 18.19 -4.99 -9.90
N SER A 49 17.48 -3.90 -10.17
CA SER A 49 18.02 -2.63 -10.65
C SER A 49 17.18 -1.49 -10.08
N ILE A 50 17.64 -0.25 -10.28
CA ILE A 50 16.86 0.93 -9.89
C ILE A 50 15.53 1.01 -10.65
N ASP A 51 15.51 0.62 -11.94
CA ASP A 51 14.30 0.61 -12.77
C ASP A 51 13.32 -0.47 -12.30
N TRP A 52 13.82 -1.64 -11.88
CA TRP A 52 12.99 -2.65 -11.23
C TRP A 52 12.38 -2.14 -9.92
N LEU A 53 13.16 -1.44 -9.09
CA LEU A 53 12.64 -0.85 -7.84
C LEU A 53 11.58 0.21 -8.12
N HIS A 54 11.73 1.00 -9.19
CA HIS A 54 10.70 1.91 -9.67
C HIS A 54 9.40 1.19 -9.99
N HIS A 55 9.46 0.11 -10.79
CA HIS A 55 8.29 -0.69 -11.12
C HIS A 55 7.66 -1.35 -9.88
N LEU A 56 8.49 -1.81 -8.94
CA LEU A 56 8.02 -2.35 -7.67
C LEU A 56 7.21 -1.30 -6.88
N VAL A 57 7.71 -0.05 -6.80
CA VAL A 57 6.98 1.01 -6.09
C VAL A 57 5.70 1.42 -6.83
N ASP A 58 5.69 1.45 -8.16
CA ASP A 58 4.48 1.76 -8.94
C ASP A 58 3.30 0.82 -8.65
N VAL A 59 3.56 -0.41 -8.18
CA VAL A 59 2.50 -1.36 -7.75
C VAL A 59 1.73 -0.85 -6.52
N TRP A 60 2.39 -0.07 -5.65
CA TRP A 60 1.77 0.54 -4.47
C TRP A 60 0.91 1.75 -4.83
N LEU A 61 1.37 2.54 -5.80
CA LEU A 61 0.86 3.87 -6.03
C LEU A 61 -0.48 3.85 -6.79
N PRO A 62 -1.44 4.73 -6.46
CA PRO A 62 -2.74 4.81 -7.12
C PRO A 62 -2.64 5.44 -8.52
N LEU A 63 -1.95 4.76 -9.44
CA LEU A 63 -1.68 5.22 -10.81
C LEU A 63 -2.74 4.77 -11.83
N ASP A 64 -3.68 3.92 -11.42
CA ASP A 64 -4.88 3.56 -12.16
C ASP A 64 -6.06 3.34 -11.21
N GLU A 65 -7.25 3.10 -11.77
CA GLU A 65 -8.49 2.93 -11.00
C GLU A 65 -8.42 1.75 -10.01
N ARG A 66 -7.77 0.64 -10.40
CA ARG A 66 -7.67 -0.56 -9.54
C ARG A 66 -6.74 -0.28 -8.37
N ARG A 67 -5.57 0.30 -8.63
CA ARG A 67 -4.61 0.71 -7.59
C ARG A 67 -5.17 1.80 -6.70
N GLU A 68 -5.98 2.72 -7.25
CA GLU A 68 -6.70 3.72 -6.47
C GLU A 68 -7.68 3.08 -5.48
N GLN A 69 -8.45 2.08 -5.91
CA GLN A 69 -9.37 1.37 -5.01
C GLN A 69 -8.61 0.72 -3.84
N ARG A 70 -7.48 0.04 -4.11
CA ARG A 70 -6.63 -0.51 -3.05
C ARG A 70 -6.09 0.56 -2.11
N ALA A 71 -5.61 1.68 -2.64
CA ALA A 71 -5.12 2.80 -1.83
C ALA A 71 -6.21 3.39 -0.92
N ARG A 72 -7.46 3.46 -1.40
CA ARG A 72 -8.60 3.89 -0.57
C ARG A 72 -8.92 2.90 0.55
N VAL A 73 -8.76 1.60 0.31
CA VAL A 73 -8.89 0.57 1.35
C VAL A 73 -7.78 0.70 2.38
N TRP A 74 -6.52 0.85 1.95
CA TRP A 74 -5.39 1.12 2.85
C TRP A 74 -5.65 2.36 3.71
N LEU A 75 -6.12 3.46 3.14
CA LEU A 75 -6.43 4.68 3.89
C LEU A 75 -7.53 4.46 4.94
N ALA A 76 -8.59 3.73 4.59
CA ALA A 76 -9.65 3.39 5.53
C ALA A 76 -9.15 2.47 6.66
N TYR A 77 -8.26 1.53 6.34
CA TYR A 77 -7.60 0.66 7.30
C TYR A 77 -6.70 1.47 8.24
N ALA A 78 -5.79 2.29 7.72
CA ALA A 78 -4.89 3.13 8.51
C ALA A 78 -5.65 4.07 9.45
N ALA A 79 -6.72 4.71 8.96
CA ALA A 79 -7.57 5.57 9.79
C ALA A 79 -8.29 4.80 10.90
N THR A 80 -8.65 3.54 10.67
CA THR A 80 -9.29 2.68 11.68
C THR A 80 -8.26 2.19 12.71
N ALA A 81 -7.08 1.74 12.25
CA ALA A 81 -5.98 1.30 13.09
C ALA A 81 -5.49 2.41 14.05
N ALA A 82 -5.56 3.67 13.64
CA ALA A 82 -5.19 4.81 14.50
C ALA A 82 -6.05 4.95 15.77
N ILE A 83 -7.22 4.32 15.83
CA ILE A 83 -8.16 4.41 16.96
C ILE A 83 -8.59 3.04 17.52
N ASP A 84 -8.00 1.94 17.03
CA ASP A 84 -8.32 0.56 17.41
C ASP A 84 -7.02 -0.19 17.70
N SER A 85 -6.82 -0.62 18.95
CA SER A 85 -5.54 -1.20 19.41
C SER A 85 -5.17 -2.52 18.74
N ASP A 86 -6.18 -3.31 18.37
CA ASP A 86 -5.97 -4.63 17.78
C ASP A 86 -5.53 -4.47 16.32
N LEU A 87 -6.17 -3.56 15.59
CA LEU A 87 -5.73 -3.18 14.24
C LEU A 87 -4.40 -2.44 14.24
N ALA A 88 -4.10 -1.60 15.25
CA ALA A 88 -2.80 -0.96 15.38
C ALA A 88 -1.68 -2.00 15.51
N THR A 89 -1.88 -3.03 16.34
CA THR A 89 -0.94 -4.14 16.50
C THR A 89 -0.73 -4.87 15.19
N HIS A 90 -1.82 -5.24 14.50
CA HIS A 90 -1.73 -5.90 13.20
C HIS A 90 -1.05 -5.03 12.14
N SER A 91 -1.34 -3.72 12.13
CA SER A 91 -0.69 -2.78 11.21
C SER A 91 0.81 -2.68 11.43
N ALA A 92 1.28 -2.72 12.69
CA ALA A 92 2.70 -2.69 13.02
C ALA A 92 3.43 -3.97 12.59
N GLU A 93 2.76 -5.13 12.68
CA GLU A 93 3.30 -6.40 12.18
C GLU A 93 3.49 -6.37 10.66
N VAL A 94 2.48 -5.89 9.93
CA VAL A 94 2.54 -5.74 8.47
C VAL A 94 3.62 -4.75 8.05
N ASP A 95 3.72 -3.60 8.72
CA ASP A 95 4.76 -2.60 8.45
C ASP A 95 6.18 -3.16 8.65
N ALA A 96 6.39 -3.93 9.73
CA ALA A 96 7.66 -4.57 10.00
C ALA A 96 8.03 -5.62 8.94
N GLU A 97 7.07 -6.43 8.50
CA GLU A 97 7.26 -7.42 7.44
C GLU A 97 7.65 -6.74 6.11
N LEU A 98 6.88 -5.72 5.69
CA LEU A 98 7.13 -4.96 4.48
C LEU A 98 8.48 -4.26 4.50
N THR A 99 8.83 -3.65 5.63
CA THR A 99 10.14 -3.02 5.84
C THR A 99 11.26 -4.05 5.72
N GLY A 100 11.08 -5.26 6.28
CA GLY A 100 12.04 -6.35 6.18
C GLY A 100 12.26 -6.81 4.74
N VAL A 101 11.18 -7.00 3.99
CA VAL A 101 11.23 -7.38 2.57
C VAL A 101 11.92 -6.30 1.74
N LEU A 102 11.51 -5.03 1.86
CA LEU A 102 12.14 -3.93 1.14
C LEU A 102 13.61 -3.75 1.51
N ALA A 103 13.98 -3.95 2.78
CA ALA A 103 15.37 -3.87 3.20
C ALA A 103 16.24 -4.97 2.56
N ALA A 104 15.71 -6.19 2.39
CA ALA A 104 16.42 -7.26 1.69
C ALA A 104 16.69 -6.87 0.23
N GLU A 105 15.67 -6.37 -0.47
CA GLU A 105 15.78 -5.93 -1.86
C GLU A 105 16.76 -4.75 -2.02
N LEU A 106 16.69 -3.75 -1.13
CA LEU A 106 17.64 -2.63 -1.12
C LEU A 106 19.08 -3.08 -0.83
N SER A 107 19.26 -4.11 0.01
CA SER A 107 20.58 -4.67 0.28
C SER A 107 21.18 -5.34 -0.95
N GLU A 108 20.38 -6.07 -1.73
CA GLU A 108 20.83 -6.67 -3.00
C GLU A 108 21.22 -5.61 -4.03
N LEU A 109 20.54 -4.46 -3.99
CA LEU A 109 20.84 -3.29 -4.82
C LEU A 109 22.06 -2.48 -4.34
N GLY A 110 22.74 -2.90 -3.27
CA GLY A 110 23.94 -2.22 -2.76
C GLY A 110 23.66 -0.98 -1.89
N CYS A 111 22.44 -0.82 -1.38
CA CYS A 111 22.13 0.26 -0.44
C CYS A 111 22.96 0.13 0.85
N LEU A 112 23.61 1.21 1.28
CA LEU A 112 24.48 1.22 2.45
C LEU A 112 23.74 1.06 3.79
N ALA A 113 22.47 1.48 3.84
CA ALA A 113 21.64 1.45 5.05
C ALA A 113 20.24 0.90 4.72
N PRO A 114 20.12 -0.38 4.37
CA PRO A 114 18.90 -0.93 3.77
C PRO A 114 17.67 -0.83 4.68
N GLN A 115 17.80 -1.12 5.98
CA GLN A 115 16.67 -1.04 6.92
C GLN A 115 16.14 0.38 7.08
N ARG A 116 17.05 1.37 7.22
CA ARG A 116 16.67 2.78 7.33
C ARG A 116 16.01 3.26 6.04
N SER A 117 16.62 2.91 4.91
CA SER A 117 16.15 3.31 3.58
C SER A 117 14.79 2.69 3.25
N ALA A 118 14.55 1.43 3.64
CA ALA A 118 13.25 0.78 3.51
C ALA A 118 12.16 1.48 4.32
N ALA A 119 12.43 1.80 5.60
CA ALA A 119 11.48 2.54 6.44
C ALA A 119 11.18 3.94 5.87
N GLN A 120 12.20 4.63 5.37
CA GLN A 120 12.03 5.94 4.71
C GLN A 120 11.22 5.82 3.42
N LEU A 121 11.49 4.78 2.61
CA LEU A 121 10.77 4.53 1.38
C LEU A 121 9.29 4.23 1.64
N LEU A 122 8.98 3.38 2.62
CA LEU A 122 7.60 3.04 2.96
C LEU A 122 6.83 4.27 3.45
N ALA A 123 7.43 5.07 4.34
CA ALA A 123 6.84 6.33 4.78
C ALA A 123 6.63 7.33 3.63
N LEU A 124 7.54 7.36 2.65
CA LEU A 124 7.40 8.20 1.46
C LEU A 124 6.29 7.70 0.53
N ILE A 125 6.18 6.39 0.34
CA ILE A 125 5.10 5.74 -0.42
C ILE A 125 3.74 6.08 0.18
N ASP A 126 3.59 5.98 1.51
CA ASP A 126 2.35 6.32 2.21
C ASP A 126 1.97 7.79 2.00
N GLY A 127 2.95 8.70 2.18
CA GLY A 127 2.74 10.14 1.98
C GLY A 127 2.38 10.51 0.54
N VAL A 128 3.05 9.91 -0.44
CA VAL A 128 2.76 10.12 -1.87
C VAL A 128 1.40 9.53 -2.23
N THR A 129 1.08 8.34 -1.73
CA THR A 129 -0.23 7.69 -1.93
C THR A 129 -1.36 8.57 -1.41
N LEU A 130 -1.25 9.06 -0.17
CA LEU A 130 -2.22 9.96 0.42
C LEU A 130 -2.38 11.26 -0.39
N ARG A 131 -1.28 11.85 -0.84
CA ARG A 131 -1.31 13.03 -1.71
C ARG A 131 -2.04 12.75 -3.02
N MET A 132 -1.68 11.67 -3.71
CA MET A 132 -2.28 11.29 -4.99
C MET A 132 -3.78 11.06 -4.91
N LEU A 133 -4.30 10.50 -3.81
CA LEU A 133 -5.75 10.34 -3.61
C LEU A 133 -6.52 11.67 -3.58
N THR A 134 -5.82 12.79 -3.40
CA THR A 134 -6.37 14.15 -3.45
C THR A 134 -6.04 14.90 -4.74
N LEU A 135 -5.29 14.27 -5.67
CA LEU A 135 -4.94 14.81 -6.98
C LEU A 135 -5.77 14.16 -8.10
N PRO A 136 -6.04 14.90 -9.20
CA PRO A 136 -6.53 14.32 -10.43
C PRO A 136 -5.60 13.20 -10.93
N MET A 137 -6.16 12.13 -11.51
CA MET A 137 -5.39 10.99 -12.03
C MET A 137 -4.31 11.42 -13.04
N THR A 138 -4.59 12.46 -13.85
CA THR A 138 -3.67 13.02 -14.84
C THR A 138 -2.38 13.60 -14.25
N ASP A 139 -2.42 14.01 -12.98
CA ASP A 139 -1.32 14.74 -12.34
C ASP A 139 -0.46 13.83 -11.46
N ARG A 140 -0.93 12.59 -11.23
CA ARG A 140 -0.30 11.62 -10.33
C ARG A 140 1.09 11.20 -10.79
N ALA A 141 1.29 10.97 -12.09
CA ALA A 141 2.60 10.61 -12.65
C ALA A 141 3.67 11.68 -12.35
N SER A 142 3.31 12.97 -12.48
CA SER A 142 4.21 14.07 -12.15
C SER A 142 4.59 14.09 -10.67
N CYS A 143 3.64 13.78 -9.78
CA CYS A 143 3.93 13.65 -8.34
C CYS A 143 4.98 12.56 -8.03
N VAL A 144 4.96 11.43 -8.75
CA VAL A 144 5.99 10.37 -8.61
C VAL A 144 7.35 10.87 -9.09
N ALA A 145 7.36 11.50 -10.26
CA ALA A 145 8.58 12.01 -10.88
C ALA A 145 9.28 13.06 -10.00
N GLU A 146 8.51 13.91 -9.31
CA GLU A 146 9.04 14.98 -8.46
C GLU A 146 9.55 14.48 -7.10
N VAL A 147 8.85 13.53 -6.48
CA VAL A 147 9.10 13.17 -5.07
C VAL A 147 9.84 11.85 -4.95
N LEU A 148 9.31 10.80 -5.59
CA LEU A 148 9.78 9.45 -5.36
C LEU A 148 11.04 9.14 -6.21
N THR A 149 11.07 9.62 -7.45
CA THR A 149 12.18 9.32 -8.36
C THR A 149 13.54 9.83 -7.88
N PRO A 150 13.66 11.08 -7.39
CA PRO A 150 14.94 11.55 -6.85
C PRO A 150 15.35 10.77 -5.59
N PHE A 151 14.37 10.40 -4.75
CA PHE A 151 14.63 9.62 -3.55
C PHE A 151 15.17 8.23 -3.88
N LEU A 152 14.51 7.48 -4.77
CA LEU A 152 14.96 6.14 -5.19
C LEU A 152 16.38 6.17 -5.75
N ARG A 153 16.70 7.16 -6.61
CA ARG A 153 18.05 7.34 -7.15
C ARG A 153 19.11 7.65 -6.09
N SER A 154 18.71 8.20 -4.94
CA SER A 154 19.63 8.48 -3.84
C SER A 154 19.92 7.28 -2.94
N LEU A 155 19.15 6.19 -3.07
CA LEU A 155 19.29 5.00 -2.22
C LEU A 155 20.47 4.11 -2.61
N ILE A 156 20.92 4.20 -3.86
CA ILE A 156 21.98 3.38 -4.42
C ILE A 156 23.12 4.32 -4.84
N PRO A 157 24.36 4.09 -4.36
CA PRO A 157 25.52 4.92 -4.69
C PRO A 157 26.01 4.77 -6.13
#